data_AF-A0A4Y2W869-F1
#
_entry.id   AF-A0A4Y2W869-F1
#
_cell.length_a   1.000
_cell.length_b   1.000
_cell.length_c   1.000
_cell.angle_alpha   90.00
_cell.angle_beta   90.00
_cell.angle_gamma   90.00
#
_symmetry.space_group_name_H-M   'P 1'
#
loop_
_entity.id
_entity.type
_entity.pdbx_description
1 polymer ?
#
loop_
_entity_poly.entity_id
_entity_poly.type
_entity_poly.pdbx_seq_one_letter_code
_entity_poly.pdbx_strand_id
1 'polypeptide(L)' 'MSAMEVLFELLVVLIKTLGTVCVSLFRVIIPEPFKSVREKVILVTGSAGGLGRLLAQKFALLGAKVVLVDIDE' A
#
# COMPACT_ATOMS: atom_id res chain seq x y z
N MET A 1 32.88 18.35 11.13
CA MET A 1 32.62 17.04 10.53
C MET A 1 33.87 16.61 9.81
N SER A 2 34.53 15.55 10.23
CA SER A 2 35.79 15.10 9.64
C SER A 2 35.54 14.41 8.28
N ALA A 3 36.53 14.40 7.39
CA ALA A 3 36.42 13.68 6.11
C ALA A 3 36.13 12.17 6.30
N MET A 4 36.56 11.62 7.43
CA MET A 4 36.28 10.23 7.80
C MET A 4 34.78 10.02 8.08
N GLU A 5 34.15 10.92 8.85
CA GLU A 5 32.71 10.83 9.16
C GLU A 5 31.87 10.79 7.87
N VAL A 6 32.18 11.66 6.91
CA VAL A 6 31.49 11.71 5.62
C VAL A 6 31.68 10.41 4.83
N LEU A 7 32.90 9.85 4.82
CA LEU A 7 33.17 8.58 4.16
C LEU A 7 32.37 7.43 4.78
N PHE A 8 32.25 7.39 6.10
CA PHE A 8 31.46 6.39 6.81
C PHE A 8 29.97 6.52 6.51
N GLU A 9 29.41 7.73 6.56
CA GLU A 9 28.02 7.98 6.20
C GLU A 9 27.72 7.55 4.76
N LEU A 10 28.61 7.88 3.82
CA LEU A 10 28.48 7.47 2.42
C LEU A 10 28.46 5.95 2.28
N LEU A 11 29.36 5.24 2.98
CA LEU A 11 29.40 3.78 3.00
C LEU A 11 28.09 3.19 3.53
N VAL A 12 27.56 3.72 4.63
CA VAL A 12 26.28 3.26 5.20
C VAL A 12 25.12 3.49 4.23
N VAL A 13 25.07 4.64 3.55
CA VAL A 13 24.04 4.95 2.55
C VAL A 13 24.15 3.99 1.35
N LEU A 14 25.36 3.72 0.85
CA LEU A 14 25.58 2.78 -0.25
C LEU A 14 25.09 1.37 0.10
N ILE A 15 25.43 0.86 1.28
CA ILE A 15 25.00 -0.46 1.74
C ILE A 15 23.47 -0.54 1.88
N LYS A 16 22.84 0.46 2.52
CA LYS A 16 21.37 0.51 2.68
C LYS A 16 20.65 0.61 1.34
N THR A 17 21.20 1.40 0.42
CA THR A 17 20.62 1.59 -0.91
C THR A 17 20.70 0.29 -1.70
N LEU A 18 21.86 -0.37 -1.73
CA LEU A 18 22.03 -1.65 -2.41
C LEU A 18 21.11 -2.72 -1.80
N GLY A 19 21.02 -2.80 -0.48
CA GLY A 19 20.09 -3.70 0.21
C GLY A 19 18.63 -3.45 -0.16
N THR A 20 18.22 -2.19 -0.25
CA THR A 20 16.85 -1.80 -0.64
C THR A 20 16.56 -2.16 -2.09
N VAL A 21 17.52 -1.99 -3.00
CA VAL A 21 17.39 -2.41 -4.40
C VAL A 21 17.22 -3.92 -4.49
N CYS A 22 18.05 -4.70 -3.80
CA CYS A 22 17.94 -6.16 -3.76
C CYS A 22 16.57 -6.62 -3.22
N VAL A 23 16.09 -6.04 -2.11
CA VAL A 23 14.76 -6.34 -1.55
C VAL A 23 13.65 -5.95 -2.53
N SER A 24 13.79 -4.81 -3.20
CA SER A 24 12.81 -4.35 -4.19
C SER A 24 12.73 -5.29 -5.39
N LEU A 25 13.88 -5.76 -5.91
CA LEU A 25 13.94 -6.76 -6.98
C LEU A 25 13.31 -8.09 -6.54
N PHE A 26 13.56 -8.52 -5.29
CA PHE A 26 12.92 -9.72 -4.75
C PHE A 26 11.40 -9.58 -4.63
N ARG A 27 10.92 -8.40 -4.22
CA ARG A 27 9.47 -8.09 -4.10
C ARG A 27 8.74 -8.01 -5.45
N VAL A 28 9.46 -7.87 -6.56
CA VAL A 28 8.87 -8.01 -7.90
C VAL A 28 8.44 -9.46 -8.17
N ILE A 29 9.22 -10.44 -7.69
CA ILE A 29 8.93 -11.87 -7.86
C ILE A 29 7.91 -12.33 -6.82
N ILE A 30 8.07 -11.89 -5.57
CA ILE A 30 7.18 -12.25 -4.46
C ILE A 30 6.55 -10.97 -3.91
N PRO A 31 5.38 -10.55 -4.44
CA PRO A 31 4.71 -9.35 -3.98
C PRO A 31 4.22 -9.52 -2.54
N GLU A 32 4.10 -8.40 -1.83
CA GLU A 32 3.50 -8.42 -0.50
C GLU A 32 2.02 -8.87 -0.59
N PRO A 33 1.53 -9.63 0.40
CA PRO A 33 0.14 -10.04 0.43
C PRO A 33 -0.76 -8.81 0.52
N PHE A 34 -1.94 -8.89 -0.10
CA PHE A 34 -2.93 -7.81 0.01
C PHE A 34 -3.29 -7.56 1.47
N LYS A 35 -3.43 -6.28 1.82
CA LYS A 35 -3.90 -5.87 3.14
C LYS A 35 -5.28 -6.46 3.41
N SER A 36 -5.43 -7.13 4.55
CA SER A 36 -6.73 -7.60 5.00
C SER A 36 -7.65 -6.43 5.33
N VAL A 37 -8.89 -6.52 4.83
CA VAL A 37 -9.97 -5.54 5.04
C VAL A 37 -11.07 -6.06 5.95
N ARG A 38 -10.95 -7.30 6.43
CA ARG A 38 -11.92 -7.91 7.34
C ARG A 38 -12.06 -7.07 8.61
N GLU A 39 -13.31 -6.80 9.00
CA GLU A 39 -13.68 -5.98 10.17
C GLU A 39 -13.17 -4.53 10.14
N LYS A 40 -12.70 -4.06 8.97
CA LYS A 40 -12.33 -2.64 8.77
C LYS A 40 -13.51 -1.86 8.22
N VAL A 41 -13.52 -0.55 8.51
CA VAL A 41 -14.47 0.39 7.92
C VAL A 41 -13.86 0.97 6.64
N ILE A 42 -14.59 0.89 5.53
CA ILE A 42 -14.17 1.42 4.22
C ILE A 42 -15.23 2.38 3.70
N LEU A 43 -14.83 3.60 3.38
CA LEU A 43 -15.66 4.60 2.71
C LEU A 43 -15.51 4.47 1.19
N VAL A 44 -16.61 4.30 0.47
CA VAL A 44 -16.63 4.27 -1.00
C VAL A 44 -17.46 5.44 -1.51
N THR A 45 -16.82 6.37 -2.21
CA THR A 45 -17.49 7.47 -2.93
C THR A 45 -17.86 7.03 -4.35
N GLY A 46 -18.88 7.64 -4.97
CA GLY A 46 -19.34 7.24 -6.30
C GLY A 46 -19.90 5.80 -6.33
N SER A 47 -20.53 5.38 -5.23
CA SER A 47 -20.96 4.01 -4.98
C SER A 47 -22.27 3.56 -5.66
N ALA A 48 -23.07 4.47 -6.22
CA ALA A 48 -24.36 4.18 -6.87
C ALA A 48 -24.17 3.42 -8.21
N GLY A 49 -23.03 3.61 -8.88
CA GLY A 49 -22.78 3.05 -10.20
C GLY A 49 -21.36 2.55 -10.46
N GLY A 50 -21.17 1.97 -11.65
CA GLY A 50 -19.86 1.64 -12.22
C GLY A 50 -18.90 0.90 -11.27
N LEU A 51 -17.69 1.46 -11.14
CA LEU A 51 -16.61 0.90 -10.32
C LEU A 51 -16.88 1.01 -8.83
N GLY A 52 -17.49 2.11 -8.36
CA GLY A 52 -17.74 2.31 -6.94
C GLY A 52 -18.69 1.26 -6.39
N ARG A 53 -19.76 0.92 -7.13
CA ARG A 53 -20.68 -0.17 -6.77
C ARG A 53 -19.97 -1.52 -6.68
N LEU A 54 -19.12 -1.84 -7.67
CA LEU A 54 -18.37 -3.11 -7.68
C LEU A 54 -17.35 -3.19 -6.54
N LEU A 55 -16.67 -2.09 -6.24
CA LEU A 55 -15.72 -2.00 -5.13
C LEU A 55 -16.43 -2.18 -3.78
N ALA A 56 -17.56 -1.50 -3.58
CA ALA A 56 -18.38 -1.64 -2.38
C ALA A 56 -18.80 -3.09 -2.15
N GLN A 57 -19.32 -3.76 -3.19
CA GLN A 57 -19.70 -5.17 -3.12
C GLN A 57 -18.50 -6.07 -2.80
N LYS A 58 -17.36 -5.85 -3.46
CA LYS A 58 -16.15 -6.66 -3.23
C LYS A 58 -15.62 -6.50 -1.82
N PHE A 59 -15.57 -5.28 -1.28
CA PHE A 59 -15.12 -5.04 0.09
C PHE A 59 -16.09 -5.63 1.13
N ALA A 60 -17.40 -5.56 0.89
CA ALA A 60 -18.40 -6.21 1.74
C ALA A 60 -18.21 -7.74 1.77
N LEU A 61 -17.99 -8.38 0.61
CA LEU A 61 -17.70 -9.82 0.50
C LEU A 61 -16.41 -10.23 1.22
N LEU A 62 -15.42 -9.34 1.28
CA LEU A 62 -14.17 -9.55 2.03
C LEU A 62 -14.34 -9.33 3.55
N GLY A 63 -15.55 -9.02 4.01
CA GLY A 63 -15.88 -8.86 5.43
C GLY A 63 -15.60 -7.46 6.00
N ALA A 64 -15.47 -6.44 5.15
CA ALA A 64 -15.39 -5.06 5.58
C ALA A 64 -16.79 -4.49 5.90
N LYS A 65 -16.86 -3.54 6.83
CA LYS A 65 -18.03 -2.67 6.99
C LYS A 65 -17.89 -1.51 6.00
N VAL A 66 -18.77 -1.44 5.02
CA VAL A 66 -18.67 -0.44 3.95
C VAL A 66 -19.64 0.70 4.21
N VAL A 67 -19.14 1.94 4.11
CA VAL A 67 -19.93 3.17 4.11
C VAL A 67 -20.01 3.67 2.68
N LEU A 68 -21.23 3.80 2.16
CA LEU A 68 -21.50 4.18 0.79
C LEU A 68 -21.83 5.66 0.73
N VAL A 69 -21.14 6.39 -0.14
CA VAL A 69 -21.39 7.80 -0.42
C VAL A 69 -21.52 7.99 -1.91
N ASP A 70 -22.59 8.63 -2.31
CA ASP A 70 -22.80 9.07 -3.66
C ASP A 70 -23.68 10.33 -3.64
N ILE A 71 -23.61 11.12 -4.71
CA ILE A 71 -24.49 12.26 -4.95
C ILE A 71 -25.83 11.79 -5.53
N ASP A 72 -25.82 10.66 -6.23
CA ASP A 72 -26.97 10.01 -6.81
C ASP A 72 -27.44 8.85 -5.89
N GLU A 73 -28.72 8.50 -5.94
CA GLU A 73 -29.27 7.31 -5.23
C GLU A 73 -28.97 5.99 -5.96
#